data_AF-A0A1H9M0F7-F1
#
_entry.id   AF-A0A1H9M0F7-F1
#
_cell.length_a   1.000
_cell.length_b   1.000
_cell.length_c   1.000
_cell.angle_alpha   90.00
_cell.angle_beta   90.00
_cell.angle_gamma   90.00
#
_symmetry.space_group_name_H-M   'P 1'
#
loop_
_entity.id
_entity.type
_entity.pdbx_description
1 polymer ?
#
loop_
_entity_poly.entity_id
_entity_poly.type
_entity_poly.pdbx_seq_one_letter_code
_entity_poly.pdbx_strand_id
1 'polypeptide(L)'
;MNAQTLLNDWHFMRFVRLALGVYIGIQAYQTQSILSGLLAGFLLYQVVTNSGCGGANGCAVPLKKKNTDTVEDVEYEEIKTN
;
A
#
# COMPACT_ATOMS: atom_id res chain seq x y z
N MET A 1 2.92 25.93 -11.31
CA MET A 1 2.91 24.47 -11.45
C MET A 1 3.74 23.91 -10.30
N ASN A 2 3.09 23.25 -9.33
CA ASN A 2 3.68 22.93 -8.03
C ASN A 2 4.40 21.57 -8.10
N ALA A 3 5.66 21.50 -7.66
CA ALA A 3 6.51 20.30 -7.72
C ALA A 3 5.94 19.07 -6.98
N GLN A 4 4.88 19.24 -6.18
CA GLN A 4 4.28 18.20 -5.36
C GLN A 4 3.59 17.09 -6.15
N THR A 5 3.16 17.35 -7.39
CA THR A 5 2.49 16.34 -8.23
C THR A 5 3.47 15.41 -8.96
N LEU A 6 4.74 15.82 -9.13
CA LEU A 6 5.77 15.00 -9.80
C LEU A 6 6.13 13.75 -8.99
N LEU A 7 5.96 13.80 -7.66
CA LEU A 7 6.08 12.65 -6.76
C LEU A 7 4.77 11.88 -6.59
N ASN A 8 3.66 12.40 -7.15
CA ASN A 8 2.35 11.79 -7.14
C ASN A 8 2.09 10.95 -8.40
N ASP A 9 3.08 10.91 -9.31
CA ASP A 9 3.03 10.10 -10.50
C ASP A 9 3.27 8.64 -10.12
N TRP A 10 2.19 7.85 -10.18
CA TRP A 10 2.21 6.41 -9.98
C TRP A 10 3.31 5.72 -10.81
N HIS A 11 3.67 6.33 -11.95
CA HIS A 11 4.73 5.89 -12.82
C HIS A 11 6.14 6.09 -12.23
N PHE A 12 6.40 7.18 -11.49
CA PHE A 12 7.70 7.41 -10.86
C PHE A 12 7.98 6.37 -9.78
N MET A 13 7.00 6.08 -8.93
CA MET A 13 7.16 5.12 -7.83
C MET A 13 7.28 3.67 -8.32
N ARG A 14 6.84 3.39 -9.56
CA ARG A 14 7.08 2.13 -10.26
C ARG A 14 8.56 1.96 -10.61
N PHE A 15 9.22 3.01 -11.11
CA PHE A 15 10.64 2.98 -11.43
C PHE A 15 11.52 2.86 -10.19
N VAL A 16 11.15 3.52 -9.09
CA VAL A 16 11.85 3.39 -7.80
C VAL A 16 11.79 1.93 -7.30
N ARG A 17 10.61 1.29 -7.36
CA ARG A 17 10.46 -0.13 -7.00
C ARG A 17 11.26 -1.05 -7.91
N LEU A 18 11.29 -0.76 -9.22
CA LEU A 18 12.08 -1.52 -10.17
C LEU A 18 13.57 -1.45 -9.82
N ALA A 19 14.10 -0.24 -9.61
CA ALA A 19 15.50 -0.03 -9.23
C ALA A 19 15.84 -0.78 -7.93
N LEU A 20 14.99 -0.67 -6.92
CA LEU A 20 15.19 -1.36 -5.63
C LEU A 20 15.13 -2.88 -5.79
N GLY A 21 14.13 -3.40 -6.52
CA GLY A 21 13.97 -4.83 -6.76
C GLY A 21 15.15 -5.43 -7.52
N VAL A 22 15.65 -4.74 -8.55
CA VAL A 22 16.85 -5.16 -9.29
C VAL A 22 18.09 -5.14 -8.40
N TYR A 23 18.29 -4.07 -7.62
CA TYR A 23 19.43 -3.96 -6.70
C TYR A 23 19.43 -5.10 -5.66
N ILE A 24 18.30 -5.34 -5.00
CA ILE A 24 18.15 -6.42 -4.03
C ILE A 24 18.31 -7.79 -4.71
N GLY A 25 17.83 -7.96 -5.95
CA GLY A 25 18.02 -9.19 -6.72
C GLY A 25 19.50 -9.49 -7.00
N ILE A 26 20.27 -8.48 -7.40
CA ILE A 26 21.72 -8.59 -7.61
C ILE A 26 22.43 -8.94 -6.29
N GLN A 27 22.03 -8.29 -5.19
CA GLN A 27 22.59 -8.58 -3.87
C GLN A 27 22.21 -9.99 -3.40
N ALA A 28 20.97 -10.43 -3.62
CA ALA A 28 20.50 -11.77 -3.27
C ALA A 28 21.30 -12.85 -3.99
N TYR A 29 21.68 -12.61 -5.25
CA TYR A 29 22.55 -13.51 -5.99
C TYR A 29 23.96 -13.59 -5.40
N GLN A 30 24.55 -12.46 -5.03
CA GLN A 30 25.89 -12.43 -4.41
C GLN A 30 25.92 -13.07 -3.02
N THR A 31 24.90 -12.78 -2.19
CA THR A 31 24.82 -13.29 -0.81
C THR A 31 24.17 -14.68 -0.73
N GLN A 32 23.69 -15.23 -1.85
CA GLN A 32 22.93 -16.50 -1.92
C GLN A 32 21.76 -16.56 -0.91
N SER A 33 21.14 -15.40 -0.63
CA SER A 33 20.07 -15.29 0.36
C SER A 33 18.70 -15.48 -0.29
N ILE A 34 18.07 -16.61 0.00
CA ILE A 34 16.73 -16.97 -0.53
C ILE A 34 15.68 -15.91 -0.16
N LEU A 35 15.71 -15.41 1.08
CA LEU A 35 14.75 -14.42 1.56
C LEU A 35 14.87 -13.11 0.77
N SER A 36 16.09 -12.66 0.51
CA SER A 36 16.35 -11.47 -0.31
C SER A 36 15.87 -11.66 -1.75
N GLY A 37 16.05 -12.86 -2.31
CA GLY A 37 15.54 -13.21 -3.64
C GLY A 37 14.01 -13.20 -3.72
N LEU A 38 13.32 -13.74 -2.70
CA LEU A 38 11.86 -13.67 -2.61
C LEU A 38 11.36 -12.23 -2.50
N LEU A 39 12.02 -11.40 -1.69
CA LEU A 39 11.67 -10.00 -1.53
C LEU A 39 11.85 -9.23 -2.86
N ALA A 40 12.96 -9.46 -3.56
CA ALA A 40 13.21 -8.89 -4.88
C ALA A 40 12.14 -9.33 -5.90
N GLY A 41 11.83 -10.63 -5.95
CA GLY A 41 10.77 -11.16 -6.81
C GLY A 41 9.41 -10.54 -6.53
N PHE A 42 9.05 -10.37 -5.25
CA PHE A 42 7.81 -9.71 -4.85
C PHE A 42 7.77 -8.23 -5.26
N LEU A 43 8.87 -7.49 -5.12
CA LEU A 43 8.97 -6.09 -5.56
C LEU A 43 8.85 -5.96 -7.08
N LEU A 44 9.49 -6.87 -7.84
CA LEU A 44 9.40 -6.90 -9.29
C LEU A 44 8.00 -7.32 -9.77
N TYR A 45 7.36 -8.26 -9.09
CA TYR A 45 5.97 -8.65 -9.36
C TYR A 45 5.00 -7.47 -9.20
N GLN A 46 5.17 -6.64 -8.18
CA GLN A 46 4.38 -5.41 -7.99
C GLN A 46 4.58 -4.40 -9.14
N VAL A 47 5.77 -4.35 -9.75
CA VAL A 47 6.05 -3.51 -10.92
C VAL A 47 5.30 -3.99 -12.16
N VAL A 48 5.15 -5.31 -12.34
CA VAL A 48 4.44 -5.89 -13.49
C VAL A 48 2.93 -5.75 -13.33
N THR A 49 2.42 -6.13 -12.16
CA THR A 49 0.97 -6.12 -11.88
C THR A 49 0.41 -4.74 -11.60
N ASN A 50 1.27 -3.72 -11.51
CA ASN A 50 0.86 -2.36 -11.21
C ASN A 50 -0.03 -2.28 -9.95
N SER A 51 0.19 -3.21 -9.02
CA SER A 51 -0.63 -3.46 -7.85
C SER A 51 0.31 -3.43 -6.65
N GLY A 52 0.16 -2.43 -5.78
CA GLY A 52 1.10 -2.21 -4.69
C GLY A 52 0.53 -1.38 -3.55
N CYS A 53 1.03 -1.66 -2.35
CA CYS A 53 0.60 -1.04 -1.08
C CYS A 53 1.19 0.37 -0.83
N GLY A 54 2.23 0.80 -1.55
CA GLY A 54 2.98 2.03 -1.20
C GLY A 54 2.91 3.15 -2.24
N GLY A 55 1.74 3.45 -2.77
CA GLY A 55 1.46 4.69 -3.52
C GLY A 55 0.38 5.49 -2.79
N ALA A 56 0.10 6.72 -3.22
CA ALA A 56 -0.95 7.56 -2.61
C ALA A 56 -2.35 6.90 -2.61
N ASN A 57 -2.56 5.86 -3.42
CA ASN A 57 -3.77 5.03 -3.49
C ASN A 57 -3.54 3.55 -3.12
N GLY A 58 -2.37 3.18 -2.59
CA GLY A 58 -2.04 1.79 -2.25
C GLY A 58 -2.41 1.45 -0.82
N CYS A 59 -3.05 0.28 -0.60
CA CYS A 59 -3.47 -0.33 0.70
C CYS A 59 -3.81 0.63 1.85
N ALA A 60 -4.25 1.84 1.55
CA ALA A 60 -4.76 2.76 2.53
C ALA A 60 -6.08 2.18 2.99
N VAL A 61 -6.16 1.82 4.26
CA VAL A 61 -7.44 1.53 4.89
C VAL A 61 -8.31 2.75 4.62
N PRO A 62 -9.52 2.60 4.03
CA PRO A 62 -10.36 3.75 3.76
C PRO A 62 -10.53 4.52 5.07
N LEU A 63 -10.03 5.75 5.12
CA LEU A 63 -10.27 6.62 6.27
C LEU A 63 -11.79 6.73 6.38
N LYS A 64 -12.36 6.23 7.50
CA LYS A 64 -13.79 6.43 7.79
C LYS A 64 -14.07 7.91 7.60
N LYS A 65 -14.87 8.24 6.58
CA LYS A 65 -15.44 9.57 6.45
C LYS A 65 -16.08 9.85 7.81
N LYS A 66 -15.63 10.90 8.52
CA LYS A 66 -16.40 11.40 9.67
C LYS A 66 -17.74 11.81 9.08
N ASN A 67 -18.76 10.95 9.20
CA ASN A 67 -20.12 11.41 9.08
C ASN A 67 -20.29 12.39 10.23
N THR A 68 -20.30 13.68 9.89
CA THR A 68 -20.95 14.71 10.69
C THR A 68 -22.46 14.53 10.50
N ASP A 69 -22.95 13.32 10.74
CA ASP A 69 -24.35 13.12 11.05
C ASP A 69 -24.37 13.02 12.56
N THR A 70 -25.01 14.01 13.17
CA THR A 70 -25.35 14.05 14.57
C THR A 70 -25.79 12.67 15.03
N VAL A 71 -25.13 12.13 16.06
CA VAL A 71 -25.57 10.90 16.72
C VAL A 71 -26.94 11.22 17.32
N GLU A 72 -27.99 10.89 16.59
CA GLU A 72 -29.33 10.82 17.16
C GLU A 72 -29.31 9.63 18.13
N ASP A 73 -29.54 9.93 19.40
CA ASP A 73 -29.65 8.97 20.50
C ASP A 73 -30.60 7.85 20.06
N VAL A 74 -30.05 6.67 19.77
CA VAL A 74 -30.85 5.49 19.45
C VAL A 74 -31.38 4.98 20.78
N GLU A 75 -32.67 5.20 21.04
CA GLU A 75 -33.36 4.64 22.18
C GLU A 75 -33.49 3.12 21.99
N TYR A 76 -32.81 2.35 22.83
CA TYR A 76 -32.84 0.89 22.78
C TYR A 76 -33.86 0.39 23.79
N GLU A 77 -34.85 -0.40 23.36
CA GLU A 77 -35.65 -1.20 24.28
C GLU A 77 -34.87 -2.46 24.66
N GLU A 78 -34.61 -2.61 25.96
CA GLU A 78 -33.99 -3.79 26.54
C GLU A 78 -34.95 -5.00 26.45
N ILE A 79 -34.71 -5.90 25.50
CA ILE A 79 -35.40 -7.20 25.48
C ILE A 79 -34.90 -8.08 26.63
N LYS A 80 -35.69 -8.19 27.70
CA LYS A 80 -35.50 -9.24 28.72
C LYS A 80 -36.01 -10.56 28.18
N THR A 81 -35.08 -11.45 27.84
CA THR A 81 -35.38 -12.87 27.62
C THR A 81 -35.79 -13.50 28.96
N ASN A 82 -36.99 -14.09 29.02
CA ASN A 82 -37.46 -14.90 30.14
C ASN A 82 -36.91 -16.33 30.04
#